data_AF-A0A8C9FFI4-F1
#
_entry.id   AF-A0A8C9FFI4-F1
#
_cell.length_a   1.000
_cell.length_b   1.000
_cell.length_c   1.000
_cell.angle_alpha   90.00
_cell.angle_beta   90.00
_cell.angle_gamma   90.00
#
_symmetry.space_group_name_H-M   'P 1'
#
loop_
_entity.id
_entity.type
_entity.pdbx_description
1 polymer ?
#
loop_
_entity_poly.entity_id
_entity_poly.type
_entity_poly.pdbx_seq_one_letter_code
_entity_poly.pdbx_strand_id
1 'polypeptide(L)'
;NIFFAKNQLSFLNAFYVLTYFFLSQFILQEVDITLPENSVWYNKYKYDIPVFHLNGKFLMKHQVDIQKFEDQLTKHNDGNH
;
A
#
# COMPACT_ATOMS: atom_id res chain seq x y z
N ASN A 1 -7.92 -5.84 -1.14
CA ASN A 1 -6.60 -5.94 -1.80
C ASN A 1 -5.81 -4.65 -1.61
N ILE A 2 -4.58 -4.74 -1.11
CA ILE A 2 -3.70 -3.58 -0.95
C ILE A 2 -2.61 -3.63 -1.99
N PHE A 3 -2.49 -2.58 -2.80
CA PHE A 3 -1.40 -2.43 -3.77
C PHE A 3 -0.32 -1.54 -3.16
N PHE A 4 0.94 -1.93 -3.34
CA PHE A 4 2.09 -1.14 -2.92
C PHE A 4 3.08 -0.95 -4.07
N ALA A 5 3.36 0.32 -4.40
CA ALA A 5 4.39 0.69 -5.38
C ALA A 5 5.74 0.93 -4.70
N LYS A 6 6.81 0.28 -5.19
CA LYS A 6 8.15 0.32 -4.56
C LYS A 6 9.31 0.59 -5.51
N ASN A 7 10.39 1.16 -4.95
CA ASN A 7 11.78 1.05 -5.43
C ASN A 7 12.61 0.43 -4.30
N GLN A 8 13.62 -0.37 -4.66
CA GLN A 8 14.32 -1.37 -3.85
C GLN A 8 14.79 -0.93 -2.44
N LEU A 9 15.05 0.36 -2.20
CA LEU A 9 15.62 0.88 -0.94
C LEU A 9 14.59 1.43 0.08
N SER A 10 13.33 1.62 -0.30
CA SER A 10 12.28 2.18 0.59
C SER A 10 11.40 1.12 1.26
N PHE A 11 11.79 -0.15 1.11
CA PHE A 11 10.93 -1.32 1.29
C PHE A 11 10.85 -1.85 2.73
N LEU A 12 11.96 -1.88 3.49
CA LEU A 12 12.01 -2.72 4.69
C LEU A 12 11.08 -2.26 5.82
N ASN A 13 11.06 -0.97 6.17
CA ASN A 13 10.31 -0.49 7.34
C ASN A 13 8.80 -0.56 7.13
N ALA A 14 8.30 -0.09 5.99
CA ALA A 14 6.87 -0.05 5.72
C ALA A 14 6.28 -1.45 5.54
N PHE A 15 7.03 -2.35 4.90
CA PHE A 15 6.64 -3.75 4.72
C PHE A 15 6.58 -4.49 6.05
N TYR A 16 7.59 -4.35 6.92
CA TYR A 16 7.62 -5.03 8.22
C TYR A 16 6.44 -4.62 9.11
N VAL A 17 6.14 -3.33 9.22
CA VAL A 17 5.03 -2.82 10.03
C VAL A 17 3.70 -3.41 9.58
N LEU A 18 3.41 -3.37 8.28
CA LEU A 18 2.13 -3.85 7.76
C LEU A 18 2.01 -5.36 7.80
N THR A 19 3.11 -6.07 7.52
CA THR A 19 3.11 -7.53 7.56
C THR A 19 2.90 -8.04 8.98
N TYR A 20 3.63 -7.50 9.95
CA TYR A 20 3.51 -7.94 11.33
C TYR A 20 2.12 -7.65 11.92
N PHE A 21 1.56 -6.48 11.63
CA PHE A 21 0.40 -6.00 12.36
C PHE A 21 -0.95 -6.41 11.73
N PHE A 22 -0.99 -6.71 10.43
CA PHE A 22 -2.28 -6.79 9.71
C PHE A 22 -2.45 -7.89 8.65
N LEU A 23 -1.50 -8.82 8.49
CA LEU A 23 -1.59 -9.87 7.46
C LEU A 23 -2.87 -10.72 7.50
N SER A 24 -3.55 -10.82 8.66
CA SER A 24 -4.80 -11.58 8.78
C SER A 24 -6.02 -10.85 8.20
N GLN A 25 -5.93 -9.55 7.94
CA GLN A 25 -7.08 -8.70 7.57
C GLN A 25 -7.09 -8.31 6.10
N PHE A 26 -6.00 -8.54 5.36
CA PHE A 26 -5.94 -8.23 3.93
C PHE A 26 -4.87 -9.04 3.17
N ILE A 27 -4.99 -9.02 1.85
CA ILE A 27 -3.96 -9.51 0.92
C ILE A 27 -3.10 -8.33 0.49
N LEU A 28 -1.80 -8.41 0.78
CA LEU A 28 -0.79 -7.46 0.32
C LEU A 28 -0.30 -7.88 -1.07
N GLN A 29 -0.49 -7.00 -2.05
CA GLN A 29 0.03 -7.15 -3.40
C GLN A 29 1.16 -6.15 -3.61
N GLU A 30 2.34 -6.69 -3.89
CA GLU A 30 3.50 -5.89 -4.25
C GLU A 30 3.49 -5.61 -5.74
N VAL A 31 3.78 -4.36 -6.11
CA VAL A 31 4.02 -3.98 -7.50
C VAL A 31 5.34 -3.23 -7.63
N ASP A 32 6.24 -3.85 -8.37
CA ASP A 32 7.49 -3.22 -8.79
C ASP A 32 7.20 -2.25 -9.94
N ILE A 33 7.26 -0.96 -9.64
CA ILE A 33 7.00 0.09 -10.64
C ILE A 33 8.17 0.26 -11.60
N THR A 34 9.34 -0.36 -11.35
CA THR A 34 10.47 -0.29 -12.27
C THR A 34 10.31 -1.21 -13.49
N LEU A 35 9.35 -2.15 -13.43
CA LEU A 35 9.04 -3.03 -14.53
C LEU A 35 8.29 -2.27 -15.66
N PRO A 36 8.60 -2.54 -16.94
CA PRO A 36 8.00 -1.84 -18.08
C PRO A 36 6.45 -1.88 -18.10
N GLU A 37 5.86 -3.02 -17.71
CA GLU A 37 4.41 -3.22 -17.61
C GLU A 37 3.74 -2.28 -16.60
N ASN A 38 4.50 -1.74 -15.64
CA ASN A 38 4.03 -0.83 -14.60
C ASN A 38 4.45 0.63 -14.84
N SER A 39 4.86 0.97 -16.07
CA SER A 39 5.30 2.33 -16.44
C SER A 39 4.29 3.44 -16.09
N VAL A 40 2.99 3.13 -16.13
CA VAL A 40 1.93 4.06 -15.66
C VAL A 40 2.12 4.42 -14.18
N TRP A 41 2.40 3.43 -13.34
CA TRP A 41 2.66 3.64 -11.91
C TRP A 41 4.01 4.31 -11.67
N TYR A 42 5.03 3.97 -12.46
CA TYR A 42 6.33 4.63 -12.42
C TYR A 42 6.19 6.14 -12.64
N ASN A 43 5.56 6.53 -13.74
CA ASN A 43 5.36 7.93 -14.10
C ASN A 43 4.57 8.68 -13.02
N LYS A 44 3.61 8.00 -12.39
CA LYS A 44 2.75 8.59 -11.36
C LYS A 44 3.44 8.73 -10.00
N TYR A 45 4.26 7.76 -9.60
CA TYR A 45 4.69 7.63 -8.20
C TYR A 45 6.19 7.51 -7.95
N LYS A 46 7.06 7.57 -8.97
CA LYS A 46 8.53 7.40 -8.82
C LYS A 46 9.19 8.23 -7.71
N TYR A 47 8.63 9.39 -7.37
CA TYR A 47 9.14 10.27 -6.30
C TYR A 47 8.34 10.17 -5.00
N ASP A 48 7.20 9.50 -5.03
CA ASP A 48 6.21 9.43 -3.96
C ASP A 48 6.23 8.10 -3.20
N ILE A 49 7.02 7.14 -3.67
CA ILE A 49 7.13 5.84 -3.05
C ILE A 49 7.68 5.91 -1.60
N PRO A 50 7.31 4.97 -0.73
CA PRO A 50 6.28 3.93 -0.93
C PRO A 50 4.87 4.50 -1.13
N VAL A 51 4.03 3.91 -1.99
CA VAL A 51 2.61 4.31 -2.14
C VAL A 51 1.69 3.12 -1.91
N PHE A 52 0.67 3.30 -1.06
CA PHE A 52 -0.34 2.31 -0.75
C PHE A 52 -1.68 2.67 -1.38
N HIS A 53 -2.34 1.66 -1.95
CA HIS A 53 -3.74 1.73 -2.34
C HIS A 53 -4.51 0.63 -1.62
N LEU A 54 -5.68 0.96 -1.09
CA LEU A 54 -6.62 -0.02 -0.54
C LEU A 54 -7.81 -0.10 -1.48
N ASN A 55 -8.08 -1.31 -2.00
CA ASN A 55 -9.17 -1.58 -2.94
C ASN A 55 -9.17 -0.65 -4.16
N GLY A 56 -7.97 -0.42 -4.72
CA GLY A 56 -7.76 0.42 -5.91
C GLY A 56 -7.82 1.94 -5.66
N LYS A 57 -8.05 2.38 -4.42
CA LYS A 57 -8.04 3.80 -4.03
C LYS A 57 -6.74 4.15 -3.31
N PHE A 58 -6.17 5.30 -3.63
CA PHE A 58 -5.00 5.83 -2.92
C PHE A 58 -5.29 5.95 -1.42
N LEU A 59 -4.36 5.44 -0.60
CA LEU A 59 -4.47 5.44 0.85
C LEU A 59 -3.45 6.38 1.50
N MET A 60 -2.17 6.13 1.21
CA MET A 60 -1.07 6.91 1.78
C MET A 60 0.22 6.73 0.99
N LYS A 61 1.21 7.57 1.27
CA LYS A 61 2.54 7.52 0.67
C LYS A 61 3.65 7.96 1.63
N HIS A 62 4.90 7.61 1.34
CA HIS A 62 6.12 7.88 2.12
C HIS A 62 6.19 7.27 3.52
N GLN A 63 5.17 7.50 4.35
CA GLN A 63 5.09 7.03 5.72
C GLN A 63 3.84 6.17 5.90
N VAL A 64 3.97 5.14 6.73
CA VAL A 64 2.84 4.31 7.14
C VAL A 64 2.14 4.99 8.30
N ASP A 65 0.93 5.46 8.07
CA ASP A 65 0.01 5.94 9.09
C ASP A 65 -0.91 4.78 9.49
N ILE A 66 -0.55 4.12 10.59
CA ILE A 66 -1.23 2.92 11.11
C ILE A 66 -2.69 3.26 11.48
N GLN A 67 -2.92 4.41 12.10
CA GLN A 67 -4.25 4.78 12.57
C GLN A 67 -5.19 5.07 11.40
N LYS A 68 -4.72 5.83 10.40
CA LYS A 68 -5.48 6.05 9.16
C LYS A 68 -5.79 4.74 8.43
N PHE A 69 -4.89 3.78 8.51
CA PHE A 69 -5.05 2.49 7.89
C PHE A 69 -6.11 1.63 8.59
N GLU A 70 -6.06 1.55 9.92
CA GLU A 70 -7.08 0.90 10.74
C GLU A 70 -8.47 1.48 10.51
N ASP A 71 -8.59 2.81 10.53
CA ASP A 71 -9.86 3.50 10.26
C ASP A 71 -10.46 3.12 8.91
N GLN A 72 -9.62 2.95 7.89
CA GLN A 72 -10.06 2.58 6.55
C GLN A 72 -10.42 1.10 6.44
N LEU A 73 -9.74 0.21 7.18
CA LEU A 73 -10.11 -1.19 7.28
C LEU A 73 -11.45 -1.37 8.00
N THR A 74 -11.65 -0.72 9.14
CA THR A 74 -12.90 -0.80 9.92
C THR A 74 -14.10 -0.28 9.11
N LYS A 75 -13.95 0.88 8.46
CA LYS A 75 -15.00 1.44 7.57
C LYS A 75 -15.36 0.52 6.42
N HIS A 76 -14.40 -0.25 5.91
CA HIS A 76 -14.65 -1.19 4.84
C HIS A 76 -15.42 -2.43 5.33
N ASN A 77 -15.16 -2.89 6.55
CA ASN A 77 -15.83 -4.05 7.13
C ASN A 77 -17.27 -3.72 7.57
N ASP A 78 -17.53 -2.52 8.08
CA ASP A 78 -18.85 -2.09 8.56
C ASP A 78 -19.82 -1.71 7.43
N GLY A 79 -19.31 -1.47 6.21
CA GLY A 79 -20.12 -1.10 5.03
C GLY A 79 -20.75 -2.27 4.28
N ASN A 80 -20.51 -3.52 4.69
CA ASN A 80 -21.14 -4.72 4.15
C ASN A 80 -22.34 -5.14 5.02
N HIS A 81 -23.39 -4.31 5.04
CA HIS A 81 -24.73 -4.67 5.53
C HIS A 81 -25.73 -4.56 4.39
#